data_AF-A0A0R2I446-F1
#
_entry.id   AF-A0A0R2I446-F1
#
_cell.length_a   1.000
_cell.length_b   1.000
_cell.length_c   1.000
_cell.angle_alpha   90.00
_cell.angle_beta   90.00
_cell.angle_gamma   90.00
#
_symmetry.space_group_name_H-M   'P 1'
#
loop_
_entity.id
_entity.type
_entity.pdbx_description
1 polymer ?
#
loop_
_entity_poly.entity_id
_entity_poly.type
_entity_poly.pdbx_seq_one_letter_code
_entity_poly.pdbx_strand_id
1 'polypeptide(L)'
;MEFSPKKTDLRVLRTKKLIFNAFVQLVEEKGYEAVTIQDIATEAMINRATFYAHFKDKSALYDEIFLYAMEAFTKVLDPELLENGNRVQLKKLELMITQVFKEIKKNRVFYQILTDGPAANSMKVKINWLLEQHYYEIFSKLKITENDVEVPIDFIIEYMSSIFIGMVHWWLNSDSDFPPEQMAHLLIKLVGNGHLTVLGIEVVK
;
A
#
# COMPACT_ATOMS: atom_id res chain seq x y z
N MET A 1 -11.37 8.79 5.63
CA MET A 1 -10.58 8.32 6.79
C MET A 1 -11.39 8.50 8.08
N GLU A 2 -11.57 7.40 8.81
CA GLU A 2 -12.14 7.36 10.16
C GLU A 2 -11.03 6.92 11.12
N PHE A 3 -10.79 7.70 12.18
CA PHE A 3 -9.82 7.39 13.22
C PHE A 3 -10.55 6.69 14.38
N SER A 4 -10.00 5.58 14.89
CA SER A 4 -10.63 4.76 15.93
C SER A 4 -10.74 5.49 17.29
N PRO A 5 -11.90 5.47 17.97
CA PRO A 5 -12.15 6.25 19.18
C PRO A 5 -11.67 5.52 20.44
N LYS A 6 -10.36 5.43 20.68
CA LYS A 6 -9.84 5.13 22.03
C LYS A 6 -9.54 6.46 22.74
N LYS A 7 -10.45 6.94 23.61
CA LYS A 7 -10.30 8.11 24.51
C LYS A 7 -9.59 9.35 23.92
N THR A 8 -9.60 9.50 22.59
CA THR A 8 -8.90 10.56 21.88
C THR A 8 -9.90 11.69 21.71
N ASP A 9 -9.53 12.89 22.14
CA ASP A 9 -10.36 14.08 22.01
C ASP A 9 -10.81 14.24 20.55
N LEU A 10 -12.13 14.32 20.31
CA LEU A 10 -12.72 14.51 18.98
C LEU A 10 -12.12 15.73 18.25
N ARG A 11 -11.67 16.74 19.01
CA ARG A 11 -10.97 17.91 18.47
C ARG A 11 -9.62 17.52 17.85
N VAL A 12 -8.86 16.65 18.51
CA VAL A 12 -7.58 16.14 17.99
C VAL A 12 -7.79 15.38 16.68
N LEU A 13 -8.79 14.49 16.64
CA LEU A 13 -9.12 13.73 15.43
C LEU A 13 -9.56 14.63 14.27
N ARG A 14 -10.38 15.63 14.58
CA ARG A 14 -10.84 16.61 13.59
C ARG A 14 -9.66 17.40 13.03
N THR A 15 -8.76 17.89 13.88
CA THR A 15 -7.58 18.65 13.43
C THR A 15 -6.63 17.79 12.61
N LYS A 16 -6.35 16.55 13.03
CA LYS A 16 -5.54 15.60 12.23
C LYS A 16 -6.15 15.37 10.85
N LYS A 17 -7.48 15.23 10.74
CA LYS A 17 -8.17 15.07 9.46
C LYS A 17 -8.03 16.31 8.55
N LEU A 18 -8.10 17.52 9.11
CA LEU A 18 -7.88 18.75 8.35
C LEU A 18 -6.45 18.83 7.82
N ILE A 19 -5.46 18.56 8.68
CA ILE A 19 -4.03 18.52 8.30
C ILE A 19 -3.78 17.47 7.21
N PHE A 20 -4.37 16.28 7.36
CA PHE A 20 -4.29 15.19 6.40
C PHE A 20 -4.78 15.62 5.02
N ASN A 21 -6.01 16.14 4.95
CA ASN A 21 -6.63 16.50 3.68
C ASN A 21 -5.83 17.61 2.97
N ALA A 22 -5.41 18.62 3.72
CA ALA A 22 -4.56 19.69 3.22
C ALA A 22 -3.23 19.16 2.65
N PHE A 23 -2.57 18.25 3.38
CA PHE A 23 -1.32 17.65 2.92
C PHE A 23 -1.50 16.85 1.63
N VAL A 24 -2.52 15.99 1.55
CA VAL A 24 -2.78 15.18 0.34
C VAL A 24 -3.03 16.06 -0.88
N GLN A 25 -3.88 17.08 -0.74
CA GLN A 25 -4.17 18.03 -1.82
C GLN A 25 -2.90 18.77 -2.28
N LEU A 26 -2.10 19.29 -1.34
CA LEU A 26 -0.87 20.01 -1.69
C LEU A 26 0.18 19.09 -2.33
N VAL A 27 0.26 17.82 -1.91
CA VAL A 27 1.17 16.84 -2.51
C VAL A 27 0.75 16.50 -3.93
N GLU A 28 -0.55 16.44 -4.21
CA GLU A 28 -1.10 16.28 -5.57
C GLU A 28 -0.73 17.46 -6.47
N GLU A 29 -0.93 18.69 -5.97
CA GLU A 29 -0.76 19.91 -6.77
C GLU A 29 0.71 20.21 -7.12
N LYS A 30 1.65 19.98 -6.19
CA LYS A 30 3.05 20.42 -6.37
C LYS A 30 4.11 19.41 -5.93
N GLY A 31 3.72 18.21 -5.51
CA GLY A 31 4.64 17.15 -5.11
C GLY A 31 5.16 17.26 -3.67
N TYR A 32 5.52 16.12 -3.07
CA TYR A 32 5.91 16.03 -1.65
C TYR A 32 7.04 16.99 -1.25
N GLU A 33 8.10 17.09 -2.05
CA GLU A 33 9.27 17.92 -1.72
C GLU A 33 8.92 19.41 -1.63
N ALA A 34 8.05 19.91 -2.50
CA ALA A 34 7.66 21.32 -2.56
C ALA A 34 6.64 21.75 -1.49
N VAL A 35 5.98 20.81 -0.81
CA VAL A 35 5.04 21.12 0.28
C VAL A 35 5.80 21.56 1.53
N THR A 36 5.42 22.70 2.10
CA THR A 36 5.94 23.19 3.38
C THR A 36 4.90 23.07 4.49
N ILE A 37 5.35 23.12 5.75
CA ILE A 37 4.45 23.14 6.92
C ILE A 37 3.57 24.40 6.91
N GLN A 38 4.05 25.51 6.35
CA GLN A 38 3.25 26.74 6.23
C GLN A 38 2.09 26.55 5.24
N ASP A 39 2.33 25.89 4.11
CA ASP A 39 1.28 25.58 3.14
C ASP A 39 0.19 24.73 3.78
N ILE A 40 0.60 23.63 4.44
CA ILE A 40 -0.33 22.70 5.11
C ILE A 40 -1.16 23.43 6.17
N ALA A 41 -0.52 24.26 7.00
CA ALA A 41 -1.22 25.02 8.03
C ALA A 41 -2.24 26.00 7.42
N THR A 42 -1.86 26.68 6.33
CA THR A 42 -2.72 27.63 5.63
C THR A 42 -3.94 26.94 5.03
N GLU A 43 -3.72 25.85 4.28
CA GLU A 43 -4.77 25.06 3.63
C GLU A 43 -5.71 24.40 4.66
N ALA A 44 -5.16 23.87 5.76
CA ALA A 44 -5.94 23.30 6.85
C ALA A 44 -6.67 24.34 7.73
N MET A 45 -6.48 25.64 7.47
CA MET A 45 -7.00 26.76 8.28
C MET A 45 -6.61 26.67 9.76
N ILE A 46 -5.34 26.36 10.03
CA ILE A 46 -4.77 26.30 11.38
C ILE A 46 -3.51 27.16 11.47
N ASN A 47 -3.05 27.46 12.69
CA ASN A 47 -1.73 28.03 12.87
C ASN A 47 -0.64 26.94 12.87
N ARG A 48 0.62 27.33 12.63
CA ARG A 48 1.77 26.40 12.64
C ARG A 48 1.95 25.69 13.99
N ALA A 49 1.67 26.36 15.11
CA ALA A 49 1.80 25.74 16.43
C ALA A 49 0.81 24.57 16.61
N THR A 50 -0.40 24.68 16.04
CA THR A 50 -1.38 23.60 16.01
C THR A 50 -0.88 22.41 15.18
N PHE A 51 -0.21 22.64 14.04
CA PHE A 51 0.45 21.55 13.31
C PHE A 51 1.46 20.82 14.21
N TYR A 52 2.37 21.57 14.85
CA TYR A 52 3.42 21.00 15.69
C TYR A 52 2.89 20.31 16.96
N ALA A 53 1.69 20.66 17.41
CA ALA A 53 1.02 19.94 18.50
C ALA A 53 0.57 18.52 18.10
N HIS A 54 0.47 18.24 16.79
CA HIS A 54 0.04 16.93 16.27
C HIS A 54 1.17 16.16 15.59
N PHE A 55 2.09 16.85 14.91
CA PHE A 55 3.15 16.25 14.10
C PHE A 55 4.48 16.98 14.30
N LYS A 56 5.56 16.21 14.50
CA LYS A 56 6.91 16.76 14.69
C LYS A 56 7.37 17.56 13.47
N ASP A 57 7.11 17.03 12.27
CA ASP A 57 7.51 17.59 10.99
C ASP A 57 6.67 17.00 9.85
N LYS A 58 6.96 17.41 8.60
CA LYS A 58 6.29 16.93 7.38
C LYS A 58 6.48 15.41 7.17
N SER A 59 7.65 14.88 7.53
CA SER A 59 7.95 13.45 7.38
C SER A 59 7.12 12.63 8.35
N ALA A 60 7.02 13.06 9.61
CA ALA A 60 6.21 12.39 10.62
C ALA A 60 4.72 12.35 10.24
N LEU A 61 4.20 13.42 9.64
CA LEU A 61 2.87 13.41 9.04
C LEU A 61 2.78 12.35 7.94
N TYR A 62 3.68 12.37 6.96
CA TYR A 62 3.69 11.40 5.87
C TYR A 62 3.81 9.95 6.36
N ASP A 63 4.60 9.69 7.40
CA ASP A 63 4.75 8.38 8.02
C ASP A 63 3.43 7.90 8.64
N GLU A 64 2.73 8.75 9.40
CA GLU A 64 1.43 8.41 9.98
C GLU A 64 0.38 8.14 8.90
N ILE A 65 0.37 8.97 7.85
CA ILE A 65 -0.48 8.81 6.66
C ILE A 65 -0.22 7.46 5.97
N PHE A 66 1.06 7.15 5.75
CA PHE A 66 1.48 5.90 5.11
C PHE A 66 1.06 4.69 5.94
N LEU A 67 1.31 4.70 7.25
CA LEU A 67 0.93 3.60 8.15
C LEU A 67 -0.57 3.37 8.16
N TYR A 68 -1.37 4.44 8.16
CA TYR A 68 -2.82 4.33 8.05
C TYR A 68 -3.26 3.70 6.73
N ALA A 69 -2.67 4.13 5.61
CA ALA A 69 -2.93 3.54 4.29
C ALA A 69 -2.58 2.04 4.26
N MET A 70 -1.45 1.69 4.88
CA MET A 70 -0.95 0.32 4.92
C MET A 70 -1.62 -0.58 5.96
N GLU A 71 -2.48 -0.08 6.85
CA GLU A 71 -3.17 -0.91 7.85
C GLU A 71 -4.02 -2.02 7.20
N ALA A 72 -4.63 -1.74 6.04
CA ALA A 72 -5.35 -2.76 5.29
C ALA A 72 -4.41 -3.79 4.65
N PHE A 73 -3.21 -3.35 4.27
CA PHE A 73 -2.17 -4.17 3.66
C PHE A 73 -1.52 -5.10 4.67
N THR A 74 -1.18 -4.63 5.87
CA THR A 74 -0.52 -5.43 6.90
C THR A 74 -1.29 -6.69 7.26
N LYS A 75 -2.63 -6.66 7.18
CA LYS A 75 -3.46 -7.87 7.34
C LYS A 75 -3.16 -8.91 6.28
N VAL A 76 -2.96 -8.51 5.02
CA VAL A 76 -2.54 -9.40 3.92
C VAL A 76 -1.12 -9.92 4.11
N LEU A 77 -0.31 -9.27 4.96
CA LEU A 77 1.06 -9.67 5.26
C LEU A 77 1.17 -10.55 6.51
N ASP A 78 0.04 -11.00 7.07
CA ASP A 78 0.02 -11.81 8.28
C ASP A 78 0.57 -13.23 8.03
N PRO A 79 1.65 -13.64 8.73
CA PRO A 79 2.19 -15.00 8.63
C PRO A 79 1.18 -16.11 8.94
N GLU A 80 0.12 -15.83 9.71
CA GLU A 80 -0.97 -16.78 9.99
C GLU A 80 -1.83 -17.12 8.75
N LEU A 81 -1.50 -16.56 7.59
CA LEU A 81 -2.05 -17.00 6.31
C LEU A 81 -1.49 -18.34 5.86
N LEU A 82 -0.31 -18.72 6.34
CA LEU A 82 0.32 -19.98 6.01
C LEU A 82 -0.10 -21.08 6.98
N GLU A 83 -0.80 -22.06 6.45
CA GLU A 83 -1.02 -23.35 7.08
C GLU A 83 0.23 -24.21 6.92
N ASN A 84 0.69 -24.81 8.04
CA ASN A 84 1.85 -25.70 8.06
C ASN A 84 3.12 -25.10 7.41
N GLY A 85 3.25 -23.77 7.43
CA GLY A 85 4.42 -23.03 6.96
C GLY A 85 4.57 -22.86 5.45
N ASN A 86 3.76 -23.53 4.61
CA ASN A 86 3.89 -23.44 3.15
C ASN A 86 2.58 -23.61 2.35
N ARG A 87 1.42 -23.66 3.01
CA ARG A 87 0.12 -23.79 2.33
C ARG A 87 -0.71 -22.54 2.59
N VAL A 88 -1.43 -22.05 1.59
CA VAL A 88 -2.34 -20.91 1.75
C VAL A 88 -3.76 -21.29 1.37
N GLN A 89 -4.74 -20.86 2.15
CA GLN A 89 -6.14 -20.99 1.78
C GLN A 89 -6.50 -19.89 0.75
N LEU A 90 -6.64 -20.27 -0.52
CA LEU A 90 -6.92 -19.33 -1.61
C LEU A 90 -8.14 -18.43 -1.35
N LYS A 91 -9.23 -18.97 -0.79
CA LYS A 91 -10.41 -18.19 -0.43
C LYS A 91 -10.13 -17.11 0.63
N LYS A 92 -9.33 -17.44 1.64
CA LYS A 92 -8.92 -16.48 2.70
C LYS A 92 -8.07 -15.37 2.08
N LEU A 93 -7.11 -15.74 1.23
CA LEU A 93 -6.27 -14.80 0.49
C LEU A 93 -7.10 -13.87 -0.42
N GLU A 94 -8.08 -14.42 -1.14
CA GLU A 94 -8.98 -13.65 -2.02
C GLU A 94 -9.82 -12.62 -1.26
N LEU A 95 -10.39 -13.00 -0.11
CA LEU A 95 -11.13 -12.06 0.75
C LEU A 95 -10.24 -10.91 1.24
N MET A 96 -8.99 -11.20 1.57
CA MET A 96 -8.05 -10.23 2.12
C MET A 96 -7.52 -9.26 1.06
N ILE A 97 -7.15 -9.78 -0.11
CA ILE A 97 -6.79 -8.95 -1.27
C ILE A 97 -8.00 -8.10 -1.72
N THR A 98 -9.21 -8.66 -1.70
CA THR A 98 -10.44 -7.90 -1.99
C THR A 98 -10.60 -6.72 -1.03
N GLN A 99 -10.32 -6.91 0.26
CA GLN A 99 -10.40 -5.83 1.23
C GLN A 99 -9.37 -4.72 0.95
N VAL A 100 -8.15 -5.07 0.52
CA VAL A 100 -7.15 -4.11 0.08
C VAL A 100 -7.67 -3.28 -1.09
N PHE A 101 -8.21 -3.91 -2.14
CA PHE A 101 -8.77 -3.17 -3.27
C PHE A 101 -10.01 -2.33 -2.89
N LYS A 102 -10.80 -2.75 -1.90
CA LYS A 102 -11.91 -1.93 -1.36
C LYS A 102 -11.41 -0.66 -0.70
N GLU A 103 -10.35 -0.75 0.11
CA GLU A 103 -9.75 0.44 0.73
C GLU A 103 -9.08 1.36 -0.28
N ILE A 104 -8.45 0.80 -1.32
CA ILE A 104 -7.93 1.56 -2.45
C ILE A 104 -9.06 2.31 -3.16
N LYS A 105 -10.16 1.62 -3.52
CA LYS A 105 -11.32 2.24 -4.20
C LYS A 105 -11.96 3.34 -3.36
N LYS A 106 -12.09 3.12 -2.05
CA LYS A 106 -12.65 4.09 -1.10
C LYS A 106 -11.82 5.37 -1.00
N ASN A 107 -10.50 5.27 -1.17
CA ASN A 107 -9.57 6.40 -1.10
C ASN A 107 -8.82 6.60 -2.43
N ARG A 108 -9.52 6.44 -3.57
CA ARG A 108 -8.93 6.38 -4.93
C ARG A 108 -7.90 7.48 -5.19
N VAL A 109 -8.30 8.74 -4.98
CA VAL A 109 -7.46 9.93 -5.23
C VAL A 109 -6.17 9.87 -4.43
N PHE A 110 -6.25 9.50 -3.15
CA PHE A 110 -5.09 9.39 -2.28
C PHE A 110 -4.09 8.33 -2.78
N TYR A 111 -4.58 7.15 -3.19
CA TYR A 111 -3.69 6.11 -3.74
C TYR A 111 -3.13 6.49 -5.11
N GLN A 112 -3.87 7.23 -5.93
CA GLN A 112 -3.40 7.70 -7.23
C GLN A 112 -2.22 8.68 -7.08
N ILE A 113 -2.31 9.61 -6.14
CA ILE A 113 -1.20 10.52 -5.78
C ILE A 113 0.04 9.72 -5.34
N LEU A 114 -0.16 8.65 -4.58
CA LEU A 114 0.91 7.77 -4.11
C LEU A 114 1.51 6.88 -5.21
N THR A 115 0.85 6.69 -6.34
CA THR A 115 1.36 5.87 -7.45
C THR A 115 1.92 6.69 -8.61
N ASP A 116 1.48 7.94 -8.79
CA ASP A 116 1.77 8.72 -10.01
C ASP A 116 2.66 9.94 -9.75
N GLY A 117 2.63 10.45 -8.52
CA GLY A 117 3.31 11.71 -8.17
C GLY A 117 4.77 11.53 -7.76
N PRO A 118 5.47 12.63 -7.42
CA PRO A 118 6.82 12.60 -6.84
C PRO A 118 6.94 11.73 -5.57
N ALA A 119 5.82 11.42 -4.91
CA ALA A 119 5.74 10.54 -3.75
C ALA A 119 5.84 9.04 -4.10
N ALA A 120 5.70 8.65 -5.37
CA ALA A 120 5.62 7.25 -5.79
C ALA A 120 6.87 6.43 -5.46
N ASN A 121 8.06 7.01 -5.65
CA ASN A 121 9.30 6.32 -5.30
C ASN A 121 9.42 6.10 -3.79
N SER A 122 9.11 7.12 -2.99
CA SER A 122 9.10 7.00 -1.52
C SER A 122 8.09 5.96 -1.03
N MET A 123 6.92 5.89 -1.69
CA MET A 123 5.91 4.87 -1.43
C MET A 123 6.43 3.47 -1.70
N LYS A 124 7.04 3.26 -2.88
CA LYS A 124 7.62 1.97 -3.29
C LYS A 124 8.66 1.48 -2.29
N VAL A 125 9.61 2.35 -1.92
CA VAL A 125 10.67 2.01 -0.94
C VAL A 125 10.08 1.57 0.40
N LYS A 126 9.07 2.29 0.90
CA LYS A 126 8.43 1.92 2.16
C LYS A 126 7.60 0.64 2.08
N ILE A 127 6.90 0.39 0.98
CA ILE A 127 6.19 -0.88 0.75
C ILE A 127 7.18 -2.04 0.75
N ASN A 128 8.28 -1.94 0.01
CA ASN A 128 9.30 -2.98 -0.03
C ASN A 128 9.89 -3.24 1.35
N TRP A 129 10.24 -2.19 2.09
CA TRP A 129 10.74 -2.33 3.47
C TRP A 129 9.71 -3.04 4.37
N LEU A 130 8.43 -2.66 4.29
CA LEU A 130 7.37 -3.29 5.08
C LEU A 130 7.21 -4.79 4.74
N LEU A 131 7.23 -5.12 3.44
CA LEU A 131 7.17 -6.49 2.94
C LEU A 131 8.37 -7.32 3.41
N GLU A 132 9.56 -6.74 3.37
CA GLU A 132 10.78 -7.39 3.86
C GLU A 132 10.66 -7.71 5.35
N GLN A 133 10.24 -6.75 6.19
CA GLN A 133 10.06 -7.00 7.62
C GLN A 133 9.03 -8.11 7.92
N HIS A 134 7.95 -8.21 7.13
CA HIS A 134 6.90 -9.20 7.39
C HIS A 134 7.21 -10.58 6.81
N TYR A 135 7.82 -10.65 5.62
CA TYR A 135 7.99 -11.90 4.89
C TYR A 135 9.39 -12.49 4.98
N TYR A 136 10.40 -11.78 5.50
CA TYR A 136 11.76 -12.30 5.58
C TYR A 136 11.83 -13.64 6.33
N GLU A 137 11.17 -13.75 7.49
CA GLU A 137 11.14 -15.00 8.27
C GLU A 137 10.41 -16.14 7.56
N ILE A 138 9.39 -15.82 6.75
CA ILE A 138 8.64 -16.80 5.98
C ILE A 138 9.48 -17.29 4.81
N PHE A 139 9.96 -16.36 3.98
CA PHE A 139 10.69 -16.69 2.75
C PHE A 139 12.02 -17.37 3.03
N SER A 140 12.72 -17.00 4.11
CA SER A 140 13.94 -17.69 4.55
C SER A 140 13.71 -19.15 4.94
N LYS A 141 12.51 -19.52 5.40
CA LYS A 141 12.16 -20.92 5.73
C LYS A 141 11.74 -21.74 4.50
N LEU A 142 11.29 -21.09 3.43
CA LEU A 142 10.75 -21.75 2.24
C LEU A 142 11.82 -22.24 1.26
N LYS A 143 13.08 -21.75 1.34
CA LYS A 143 14.19 -22.10 0.42
C LYS A 143 13.76 -22.10 -1.04
N ILE A 144 13.45 -20.91 -1.56
CA ILE A 144 12.89 -20.75 -2.90
C ILE A 144 14.01 -20.91 -3.94
N THR A 145 13.89 -21.93 -4.80
CA THR A 145 14.87 -22.25 -5.84
C THR A 145 14.22 -22.33 -7.23
N GLU A 146 14.98 -21.95 -8.26
CA GLU A 146 14.65 -22.16 -9.67
C GLU A 146 15.84 -22.89 -10.32
N ASN A 147 15.63 -24.11 -10.81
CA ASN A 147 16.70 -24.98 -11.36
C ASN A 147 17.94 -25.07 -10.45
N ASP A 148 17.73 -25.35 -9.16
CA ASP A 148 18.76 -25.45 -8.11
C ASP A 148 19.51 -24.15 -7.77
N VAL A 149 19.11 -23.01 -8.35
CA VAL A 149 19.60 -21.69 -7.98
C VAL A 149 18.66 -21.07 -6.94
N GLU A 150 19.19 -20.70 -5.78
CA GLU A 150 18.43 -19.98 -4.75
C GLU A 150 18.10 -18.57 -5.24
N VAL A 151 16.82 -18.21 -5.18
CA VAL A 151 16.34 -16.89 -5.58
C VAL A 151 16.44 -15.96 -4.36
N PRO A 152 17.13 -14.81 -4.46
CA PRO A 152 17.21 -13.85 -3.37
C PRO A 152 15.84 -13.35 -2.90
N ILE A 153 15.66 -13.23 -1.59
CA ILE A 153 14.38 -12.81 -0.97
C ILE A 153 14.00 -11.39 -1.38
N ASP A 154 14.97 -10.48 -1.45
CA ASP A 154 14.81 -9.11 -1.90
C ASP A 154 14.34 -9.04 -3.36
N PHE A 155 14.84 -9.91 -4.23
CA PHE A 155 14.35 -10.05 -5.60
C PHE A 155 12.88 -10.47 -5.65
N ILE A 156 12.47 -11.45 -4.84
CA ILE A 156 11.07 -11.92 -4.76
C ILE A 156 10.16 -10.79 -4.30
N ILE A 157 10.56 -10.05 -3.27
CA ILE A 157 9.80 -8.91 -2.74
C ILE A 157 9.65 -7.83 -3.81
N GLU A 158 10.74 -7.46 -4.49
CA GLU A 158 10.74 -6.45 -5.55
C GLU A 158 9.84 -6.85 -6.72
N TYR A 159 9.89 -8.11 -7.14
CA TYR A 159 9.04 -8.65 -8.21
C TYR A 159 7.56 -8.61 -7.81
N MET A 160 7.21 -9.14 -6.63
CA MET A 160 5.84 -9.22 -6.14
C MET A 160 5.23 -7.83 -5.90
N SER A 161 5.99 -6.93 -5.28
CA SER A 161 5.54 -5.55 -5.01
C SER A 161 5.36 -4.77 -6.30
N SER A 162 6.26 -4.93 -7.28
CA SER A 162 6.18 -4.24 -8.57
C SER A 162 4.95 -4.66 -9.38
N ILE A 163 4.62 -5.96 -9.40
CA ILE A 163 3.38 -6.45 -10.05
C ILE A 163 2.15 -5.81 -9.40
N PHE A 164 2.10 -5.83 -8.06
CA PHE A 164 0.97 -5.28 -7.33
C PHE A 164 0.83 -3.76 -7.54
N ILE A 165 1.91 -3.00 -7.37
CA ILE A 165 1.93 -1.54 -7.54
C ILE A 165 1.54 -1.17 -8.98
N GLY A 166 2.10 -1.86 -9.98
CA GLY A 166 1.77 -1.63 -11.39
C GLY A 166 0.29 -1.91 -11.70
N MET A 167 -0.28 -2.97 -11.13
CA MET A 167 -1.70 -3.26 -11.27
C MET A 167 -2.58 -2.18 -10.64
N VAL A 168 -2.25 -1.73 -9.42
CA VAL A 168 -2.99 -0.66 -8.74
C VAL A 168 -2.89 0.64 -9.53
N HIS A 169 -1.69 1.02 -9.96
CA HIS A 169 -1.47 2.20 -10.81
C HIS A 169 -2.33 2.16 -12.07
N TRP A 170 -2.34 1.03 -12.81
CA TRP A 170 -3.18 0.88 -14.00
C TRP A 170 -4.68 0.98 -13.68
N TRP A 171 -5.14 0.36 -12.60
CA TRP A 171 -6.55 0.39 -12.22
C TRP A 171 -7.02 1.79 -11.83
N LEU A 172 -6.17 2.57 -11.15
CA LEU A 172 -6.48 3.94 -10.74
C LEU A 172 -6.50 4.92 -11.92
N ASN A 173 -5.68 4.68 -12.94
CA ASN A 173 -5.49 5.57 -14.09
C ASN A 173 -6.21 5.13 -15.38
N SER A 174 -6.90 4.00 -15.36
CA SER A 174 -7.73 3.56 -16.48
C SER A 174 -9.18 3.99 -16.30
N ASP A 175 -9.92 4.02 -17.41
CA ASP A 175 -11.39 4.16 -17.42
C ASP A 175 -12.11 2.86 -16.99
N SER A 176 -11.38 1.87 -16.45
CA SER A 176 -11.98 0.62 -16.02
C SER A 176 -12.88 0.80 -14.79
N ASP A 177 -14.01 0.11 -14.78
CA ASP A 177 -15.00 0.12 -13.70
C ASP A 177 -14.92 -1.13 -12.82
N PHE A 178 -13.84 -1.92 -12.96
CA PHE A 178 -13.71 -3.21 -12.32
C PHE A 178 -13.98 -3.11 -10.81
N PRO A 179 -14.83 -3.99 -10.26
CA PRO A 179 -15.05 -4.07 -8.82
C PRO A 179 -13.79 -4.60 -8.12
N PRO A 180 -13.57 -4.24 -6.85
CA PRO A 180 -12.45 -4.73 -6.05
C PRO A 180 -12.25 -6.25 -6.08
N GLU A 181 -13.35 -7.00 -6.09
CA GLU A 181 -13.39 -8.46 -6.18
C GLU A 181 -12.74 -8.96 -7.48
N GLN A 182 -13.01 -8.29 -8.60
CA GLN A 182 -12.43 -8.67 -9.89
C GLN A 182 -10.94 -8.37 -9.95
N MET A 183 -10.49 -7.25 -9.37
CA MET A 183 -9.07 -6.94 -9.25
C MET A 183 -8.33 -7.97 -8.40
N ALA A 184 -8.91 -8.37 -7.27
CA ALA A 184 -8.36 -9.42 -6.42
C ALA A 184 -8.24 -10.76 -7.15
N HIS A 185 -9.30 -11.13 -7.88
CA HIS A 185 -9.32 -12.35 -8.68
C HIS A 185 -8.21 -12.35 -9.75
N LEU A 186 -8.04 -11.23 -10.49
CA LEU A 186 -6.99 -11.09 -11.50
C LEU A 186 -5.58 -11.20 -10.89
N LEU A 187 -5.34 -10.55 -9.76
CA LEU A 187 -4.05 -10.64 -9.04
C LEU A 187 -3.74 -12.07 -8.62
N ILE A 188 -4.69 -12.77 -7.99
CA ILE A 188 -4.51 -14.16 -7.57
C ILE A 188 -4.27 -15.07 -8.77
N LYS A 189 -4.99 -14.86 -9.87
CA LYS A 189 -4.80 -15.65 -11.09
C LYS A 189 -3.38 -15.50 -11.63
N LEU A 190 -2.84 -14.28 -11.66
CA LEU A 190 -1.47 -13.96 -12.11
C LEU A 190 -0.39 -14.54 -11.20
N VAL A 191 -0.53 -14.35 -9.89
CA VAL A 191 0.43 -14.86 -8.90
C VAL A 191 0.38 -16.39 -8.80
N GLY A 192 -0.82 -16.97 -8.86
CA GLY A 192 -1.02 -18.41 -8.66
C GLY A 192 -0.72 -19.30 -9.87
N ASN A 193 -0.85 -18.78 -11.10
CA ASN A 193 -0.62 -19.59 -12.32
C ASN A 193 0.62 -19.16 -13.12
N GLY A 194 1.34 -18.11 -12.71
CA GLY A 194 2.44 -17.51 -13.48
C GLY A 194 1.95 -16.76 -14.72
N HIS A 195 2.70 -15.75 -15.15
CA HIS A 195 2.26 -14.81 -16.20
C HIS A 195 1.99 -15.48 -17.55
N LEU A 196 2.81 -16.46 -17.95
CA LEU A 196 2.67 -17.14 -19.24
C LEU A 196 1.38 -17.98 -19.31
N THR A 197 1.07 -18.72 -18.25
CA THR A 197 -0.16 -19.51 -18.17
C THR A 197 -1.41 -18.63 -18.18
N VAL A 198 -1.38 -17.46 -17.53
CA VAL A 198 -2.51 -16.52 -17.56
C VAL A 198 -2.74 -15.93 -18.96
N LEU A 199 -1.67 -15.72 -19.72
CA LEU A 199 -1.73 -15.28 -21.12
C LEU A 199 -2.12 -16.41 -22.09
N GLY A 200 -2.32 -17.64 -21.59
CA GLY A 200 -2.61 -18.81 -22.42
C GLY A 200 -1.40 -19.31 -23.21
N ILE A 201 -0.18 -18.93 -22.81
CA ILE A 201 1.06 -19.35 -23.44
C ILE A 201 1.52 -20.65 -22.79
N GLU A 202 1.61 -21.71 -23.59
CA GLU A 202 2.19 -22.98 -23.16
C GLU A 202 3.73 -22.87 -23.12
N VAL A 203 4.32 -23.18 -21.97
CA VAL A 203 5.78 -23.24 -21.83
C VAL A 203 6.24 -24.63 -22.27
N VAL A 204 6.82 -24.71 -23.47
CA VAL A 204 7.50 -25.93 -23.94
C VAL A 204 8.91 -25.90 -23.37
N LYS A 205 9.27 -26.92 -22.58
CA LYS A 205 10.63 -27.15 -22.08
C LYS A 205 11.46 -27.92 -23.11
#